data_AF-A0A534XBW4-F1
#
_entry.id   AF-A0A534XBW4-F1
#
_cell.length_a   1.000
_cell.length_b   1.000
_cell.length_c   1.000
_cell.angle_alpha   90.00
_cell.angle_beta   90.00
_cell.angle_gamma   90.00
#
_symmetry.space_group_name_H-M   'P 1'
#
loop_
_entity.id
_entity.type
_entity.pdbx_description
1 polymer ?
#
loop_
_entity_poly.entity_id
_entity_poly.type
_entity_poly.pdbx_seq_one_letter_code
_entity_poly.pdbx_strand_id
1 'polypeptide(L)'
;MSRSVYRRDRGWRLRWAILVAGDVLAAGLAYLLAFALRTRIPFPFTQGYLPELRFAEVHHHWREMLFAQVAVLYFLGLYEPRALTTPRDRAGVLVAAAGLEVLFLIAVYFFRQDLNFPRSIFVLFAGLNASLLVVWRLGSHSLVGSYPRRRVLVVGTNAAAAEVV
;
A
#
# COMPACT_ATOMS: atom_id res chain seq x y z
N MET A 1 -22.83 22.25 27.44
CA MET A 1 -23.01 21.22 26.39
C MET A 1 -22.85 21.87 25.02
N SER A 2 -21.65 21.82 24.42
CA SER A 2 -21.39 22.42 23.09
C SER A 2 -21.37 21.32 22.04
N ARG A 3 -22.45 21.23 21.25
CA ARG A 3 -22.50 20.40 20.03
C ARG A 3 -21.83 21.18 18.89
N SER A 4 -20.51 21.31 18.88
CA SER A 4 -19.81 21.78 17.67
C SER A 4 -19.52 20.58 16.76
N VAL A 5 -20.59 20.19 16.07
CA VAL A 5 -20.65 19.57 14.75
C VAL A 5 -19.28 19.28 14.13
N TYR A 6 -18.86 18.02 14.27
CA TYR A 6 -17.89 17.36 13.40
C TYR A 6 -18.43 17.40 11.97
N ARG A 7 -18.23 18.50 11.24
CA ARG A 7 -18.52 18.53 9.80
C ARG A 7 -17.43 17.72 9.11
N ARG A 8 -17.58 16.40 9.16
CA ARG A 8 -16.83 15.44 8.33
C ARG A 8 -17.13 15.82 6.89
N ASP A 9 -16.23 16.54 6.24
CA ASP A 9 -16.36 16.97 4.84
C ASP A 9 -16.78 15.78 3.97
N ARG A 10 -17.94 15.84 3.32
CA ARG A 10 -18.50 14.69 2.57
C ARG A 10 -17.52 14.08 1.55
N GLY A 11 -16.55 14.86 1.09
CA GLY A 11 -15.47 14.44 0.18
C GLY A 11 -14.32 13.64 0.80
N TRP A 12 -14.16 13.59 2.14
CA TRP A 12 -13.06 12.83 2.76
C TRP A 12 -13.16 11.33 2.49
N ARG A 13 -14.40 10.78 2.47
CA ARG A 13 -14.65 9.38 2.15
C ARG A 13 -14.32 9.05 0.70
N LEU A 14 -14.65 9.94 -0.23
CA LEU A 14 -14.37 9.77 -1.65
C LEU A 14 -12.86 9.79 -1.90
N ARG A 15 -12.13 10.73 -1.30
CA ARG A 15 -10.66 10.81 -1.41
C ARG A 15 -9.98 9.59 -0.82
N TRP A 16 -10.46 9.13 0.34
CA TRP A 16 -9.96 7.90 0.96
C TRP A 16 -10.25 6.68 0.09
N ALA A 17 -11.45 6.58 -0.48
CA ALA A 17 -11.80 5.51 -1.41
C ALA A 17 -10.92 5.52 -2.67
N ILE A 18 -10.62 6.69 -3.25
CA ILE A 18 -9.72 6.82 -4.39
C ILE A 18 -8.30 6.34 -4.03
N LEU A 19 -7.79 6.74 -2.86
CA LEU A 19 -6.47 6.31 -2.39
C LEU A 19 -6.38 4.79 -2.25
N VAL A 20 -7.34 4.20 -1.54
CA VAL A 20 -7.41 2.74 -1.32
C VAL A 20 -7.61 2.01 -2.64
N ALA A 21 -8.48 2.50 -3.53
CA ALA A 21 -8.68 1.92 -4.84
C ALA A 21 -7.38 1.91 -5.66
N GLY A 22 -6.62 3.01 -5.62
CA GLY A 22 -5.31 3.06 -6.28
C GLY A 22 -4.29 2.11 -5.67
N ASP A 23 -4.29 1.89 -4.36
CA ASP A 23 -3.40 0.91 -3.71
C ASP A 23 -3.72 -0.53 -4.10
N VAL A 24 -5.01 -0.85 -4.17
CA VAL A 24 -5.52 -2.16 -4.61
C VAL A 24 -5.19 -2.39 -6.08
N LEU A 25 -5.38 -1.37 -6.92
CA LEU A 25 -5.00 -1.43 -8.34
C LEU A 25 -3.48 -1.55 -8.51
N ALA A 26 -2.69 -0.83 -7.71
CA ALA A 26 -1.23 -0.93 -7.74
C ALA A 26 -0.76 -2.35 -7.38
N ALA A 27 -1.32 -2.97 -6.34
CA ALA A 27 -1.02 -4.35 -5.98
C ALA A 27 -1.41 -5.32 -7.12
N GLY A 28 -2.62 -5.19 -7.65
CA GLY A 28 -3.08 -6.04 -8.76
C GLY A 28 -2.20 -5.91 -10.01
N LEU A 29 -1.87 -4.68 -10.40
CA LEU A 29 -0.99 -4.40 -11.54
C LEU A 29 0.44 -4.89 -11.29
N ALA A 30 1.01 -4.69 -10.10
CA ALA A 30 2.33 -5.18 -9.73
C ALA A 30 2.40 -6.70 -9.86
N TYR A 31 1.36 -7.40 -9.41
CA TYR A 31 1.29 -8.86 -9.50
C TYR A 31 1.22 -9.34 -10.95
N LEU A 32 0.33 -8.76 -11.76
CA LEU A 32 0.22 -9.10 -13.18
C LEU A 32 1.52 -8.79 -13.94
N LEU A 33 2.15 -7.65 -13.65
CA LEU A 33 3.44 -7.27 -14.23
C LEU A 33 4.55 -8.21 -13.79
N ALA A 34 4.57 -8.68 -12.53
CA ALA A 34 5.56 -9.64 -12.06
C ALA A 34 5.48 -10.97 -12.85
N PHE A 35 4.25 -11.44 -13.12
CA PHE A 35 4.04 -12.61 -13.96
C PHE A 35 4.40 -12.35 -15.44
N ALA A 36 3.97 -11.22 -16.02
CA ALA A 36 4.28 -10.85 -17.40
C ALA A 36 5.78 -10.64 -17.62
N LEU A 37 6.49 -10.11 -16.63
CA LEU A 37 7.94 -9.95 -16.68
C LEU A 37 8.64 -11.31 -16.61
N ARG A 38 8.13 -12.23 -15.79
CA ARG A 38 8.69 -13.57 -15.64
C ARG A 38 8.45 -14.47 -16.85
N THR A 39 7.38 -14.25 -17.63
CA THR A 39 7.14 -14.95 -18.89
C THR A 39 8.01 -14.42 -20.03
N ARG A 40 8.35 -13.12 -20.03
CA ARG A 40 9.11 -12.48 -21.12
C ARG A 40 10.61 -12.36 -20.88
N ILE A 41 11.05 -12.35 -19.63
CA ILE A 41 12.46 -12.14 -19.29
C ILE A 41 13.03 -13.40 -18.61
N PRO A 42 14.09 -14.00 -19.17
CA PRO A 42 14.86 -15.02 -18.48
C PRO A 42 15.58 -14.36 -17.29
N PHE A 43 15.12 -14.65 -16.08
CA PHE A 43 15.75 -14.08 -14.88
C PHE A 43 16.99 -14.90 -14.50
N PRO A 44 18.12 -14.24 -14.13
CA PRO A 44 19.29 -14.95 -13.62
C PRO A 44 18.88 -15.82 -12.42
N PHE A 45 19.47 -17.02 -12.32
CA PHE A 45 19.15 -18.06 -11.32
C PHE A 45 17.84 -18.83 -11.54
N THR A 46 17.24 -18.78 -12.72
CA THR A 46 16.09 -19.63 -13.06
C THR A 46 16.36 -20.49 -14.30
N GLN A 47 16.03 -21.78 -14.24
CA GLN A 47 16.14 -22.68 -15.40
C GLN A 47 14.95 -22.46 -16.35
N GLY A 48 15.10 -21.50 -17.26
CA GLY A 48 14.16 -21.25 -18.36
C GLY A 48 13.02 -20.26 -18.08
N TYR A 49 12.23 -20.02 -19.13
CA TYR A 49 10.99 -19.25 -19.09
C TYR A 49 9.96 -19.98 -18.22
N LEU A 50 9.13 -19.23 -17.48
CA LEU A 50 7.97 -19.81 -16.83
C LEU A 50 6.94 -20.12 -17.94
N PRO A 51 6.57 -21.38 -18.21
CA PRO A 51 5.53 -21.69 -19.20
C PRO A 51 4.22 -21.02 -18.79
N GLU A 52 3.50 -20.44 -19.73
CA GLU A 52 2.22 -19.74 -19.46
C GLU A 52 1.19 -20.63 -18.76
N LEU A 53 1.25 -21.95 -18.98
CA LEU A 53 0.43 -22.96 -18.28
C LEU A 53 0.57 -22.90 -16.76
N ARG A 54 1.73 -22.49 -16.23
CA ARG A 54 1.97 -22.42 -14.78
C ARG A 54 1.23 -21.26 -14.11
N PHE A 55 0.70 -20.28 -14.86
CA PHE A 55 -0.20 -19.27 -14.29
C PHE A 55 -1.56 -19.90 -13.94
N ALA A 56 -2.13 -20.67 -14.87
CA ALA A 56 -3.45 -21.28 -14.70
C ALA A 56 -3.47 -22.38 -13.62
N GLU A 57 -2.33 -23.02 -13.37
CA GLU A 57 -2.19 -24.10 -12.39
C GLU A 57 -2.05 -23.61 -10.94
N VAL A 58 -1.73 -22.33 -10.72
CA VAL A 58 -1.28 -21.83 -9.42
C VAL A 58 -2.40 -21.06 -8.72
N HIS A 59 -2.64 -21.38 -7.45
CA HIS A 59 -3.58 -20.63 -6.63
C HIS A 59 -3.02 -19.25 -6.29
N HIS A 60 -3.68 -18.19 -6.77
CA HIS A 60 -3.14 -16.84 -6.70
C HIS A 60 -3.40 -16.08 -5.38
N HIS A 61 -4.23 -16.61 -4.48
CA HIS A 61 -4.56 -16.02 -3.16
C HIS A 61 -4.82 -14.49 -3.21
N TRP A 62 -5.58 -14.04 -4.23
CA TRP A 62 -5.85 -12.63 -4.49
C TRP A 62 -6.47 -11.91 -3.29
N ARG A 63 -7.35 -12.60 -2.55
CA ARG A 63 -8.04 -12.01 -1.40
C ARG A 63 -7.05 -11.70 -0.28
N GLU A 64 -6.16 -12.64 0.00
CA GLU A 64 -5.11 -12.52 1.01
C GLU A 64 -4.11 -11.43 0.63
N MET A 65 -3.71 -11.34 -0.64
CA MET A 65 -2.84 -10.28 -1.16
C MET A 65 -3.46 -8.90 -0.99
N LEU A 66 -4.67 -8.69 -1.51
CA LEU A 66 -5.33 -7.38 -1.46
C LEU A 66 -5.63 -6.97 0.00
N PHE A 67 -6.01 -7.94 0.84
CA PHE A 67 -6.18 -7.69 2.26
C PHE A 67 -4.87 -7.29 2.94
N ALA A 68 -3.77 -8.01 2.67
CA ALA A 68 -2.46 -7.73 3.23
C ALA A 68 -1.96 -6.32 2.85
N GLN A 69 -2.09 -5.94 1.58
CA GLN A 69 -1.77 -4.60 1.10
C GLN A 69 -2.48 -3.53 1.93
N VAL A 70 -3.81 -3.61 2.02
CA VAL A 70 -4.61 -2.59 2.72
C VAL A 70 -4.31 -2.61 4.22
N ALA A 71 -4.18 -3.80 4.83
CA ALA A 71 -3.91 -3.96 6.24
C ALA A 71 -2.54 -3.38 6.62
N VAL A 72 -1.48 -3.72 5.89
CA VAL A 72 -0.12 -3.23 6.16
C VAL A 72 -0.06 -1.71 6.00
N LEU A 73 -0.63 -1.16 4.93
CA LEU A 73 -0.68 0.29 4.72
C LEU A 73 -1.47 1.00 5.83
N TYR A 74 -2.54 0.37 6.31
CA TYR A 74 -3.34 0.89 7.42
C TYR A 74 -2.57 0.89 8.74
N PHE A 75 -1.96 -0.24 9.13
CA PHE A 75 -1.20 -0.35 10.38
C PHE A 75 0.06 0.52 10.40
N LEU A 76 0.67 0.78 9.24
CA LEU A 76 1.79 1.71 9.12
C LEU A 76 1.37 3.19 9.07
N GLY A 77 0.08 3.49 9.24
CA GLY A 77 -0.43 4.87 9.29
C GLY A 77 -0.35 5.60 7.95
N LEU A 78 -0.19 4.89 6.83
CA LEU A 78 -0.02 5.51 5.50
C LEU A 78 -1.33 6.10 4.94
N TYR A 79 -2.44 5.89 5.63
CA TYR A 79 -3.72 6.58 5.38
C TYR A 79 -3.94 7.82 6.27
N GLU A 80 -3.02 8.13 7.18
CA GLU A 80 -3.15 9.32 8.03
C GLU A 80 -2.93 10.61 7.23
N PRO A 81 -3.63 11.71 7.58
CA PRO A 81 -3.45 13.00 6.91
C PRO A 81 -1.99 13.48 6.87
N ARG A 82 -1.22 13.19 7.92
CA ARG A 82 0.20 13.55 8.03
C ARG A 82 1.08 12.76 7.05
N ALA A 83 0.75 11.49 6.81
CA ALA A 83 1.47 10.67 5.83
C ALA A 83 1.22 11.15 4.39
N LEU A 84 0.04 11.74 4.14
CA LEU A 84 -0.36 12.24 2.84
C LEU A 84 0.30 13.58 2.47
N THR A 85 0.76 14.39 3.43
CA THR A 85 1.38 15.69 3.14
C THR A 85 2.86 15.59 2.75
N THR A 86 3.54 14.53 3.17
CA THR A 86 4.99 14.40 2.97
C THR A 86 5.35 13.01 2.42
N PRO A 87 4.89 12.68 1.18
CA PRO A 87 5.01 11.33 0.63
C PRO A 87 6.46 10.91 0.36
N ARG A 88 7.36 11.85 0.05
CA ARG A 88 8.78 11.56 -0.22
C ARG A 88 9.51 11.02 1.02
N ASP A 89 9.28 11.64 2.17
CA ASP A 89 9.90 11.24 3.44
C ASP A 89 9.40 9.87 3.92
N ARG A 90 8.27 9.41 3.38
CA ARG A 90 7.66 8.12 3.69
C ARG A 90 7.94 7.03 2.65
N ALA A 91 8.77 7.30 1.64
CA ALA A 91 9.15 6.31 0.64
C ALA A 91 9.78 5.05 1.27
N GLY A 92 10.64 5.21 2.28
CA GLY A 92 11.22 4.08 3.01
C GLY A 92 10.17 3.22 3.72
N VAL A 93 9.11 3.84 4.26
CA VAL A 93 8.01 3.13 4.93
C VAL A 93 7.13 2.40 3.90
N LEU A 94 6.94 2.96 2.71
CA LEU A 94 6.23 2.29 1.60
C LEU A 94 7.00 1.05 1.11
N VAL A 95 8.33 1.14 1.01
CA VAL A 95 9.17 -0.01 0.66
C VAL A 95 9.10 -1.08 1.76
N ALA A 96 9.17 -0.67 3.04
CA ALA A 96 9.01 -1.59 4.16
C ALA A 96 7.62 -2.24 4.17
N ALA A 97 6.56 -1.50 3.82
CA ALA A 97 5.20 -2.01 3.67
C ALA A 97 5.12 -3.12 2.62
N ALA A 98 5.67 -2.89 1.42
CA ALA A 98 5.72 -3.90 0.36
C ALA A 98 6.51 -5.14 0.79
N GLY A 99 7.61 -4.96 1.53
CA GLY A 99 8.37 -6.07 2.11
C GLY A 99 7.55 -6.89 3.11
N LEU A 100 6.82 -6.22 4.02
CA LEU A 100 5.98 -6.89 5.01
C LEU A 100 4.80 -7.63 4.37
N GLU A 101 4.17 -7.05 3.35
CA GLU A 101 3.13 -7.71 2.56
C GLU A 101 3.66 -8.99 1.90
N VAL A 102 4.85 -8.94 1.31
CA VAL A 102 5.48 -10.11 0.69
C VAL A 102 5.80 -11.18 1.72
N LEU A 103 6.30 -10.82 2.91
CA LEU A 103 6.52 -11.78 4.00
C LEU A 103 5.23 -12.45 4.46
N PHE A 104 4.14 -11.68 4.56
CA PHE A 104 2.82 -12.21 4.86
C PHE A 104 2.35 -13.20 3.78
N LEU A 105 2.52 -12.85 2.50
CA LEU A 105 2.19 -13.76 1.40
C LEU A 105 3.03 -15.04 1.45
N ILE A 106 4.34 -14.93 1.68
CA ILE A 106 5.21 -16.11 1.85
C ILE A 106 4.66 -17.02 2.95
N ALA A 107 4.24 -16.46 4.09
CA ALA A 107 3.63 -17.22 5.17
C ALA A 107 2.32 -17.90 4.72
N VAL A 108 1.42 -17.19 4.05
CA VAL A 108 0.16 -17.76 3.52
C VAL A 108 0.42 -18.95 2.61
N TYR A 109 1.32 -18.80 1.62
CA TYR A 109 1.65 -19.88 0.69
C TYR A 109 2.33 -21.06 1.38
N PHE A 110 3.20 -20.80 2.37
CA PHE A 110 3.84 -21.85 3.16
C PHE A 110 2.81 -22.65 3.99
N PHE A 111 1.92 -21.98 4.72
CA PHE A 111 0.91 -22.66 5.54
C PHE A 111 -0.17 -23.36 4.70
N ARG A 112 -0.48 -22.86 3.50
CA ARG A 112 -1.39 -23.53 2.55
C ARG A 112 -0.73 -24.67 1.76
N GLN A 113 0.56 -24.92 1.96
CA GLN A 113 1.33 -25.96 1.27
C GLN A 113 1.43 -25.76 -0.27
N ASP A 114 1.25 -24.52 -0.74
CA ASP A 114 1.34 -24.16 -2.16
C ASP A 114 2.80 -23.88 -2.58
N LEU A 115 3.68 -24.87 -2.34
CA LEU A 115 5.14 -24.75 -2.52
C LEU A 115 5.57 -24.68 -4.00
N ASN A 116 4.66 -24.99 -4.92
CA ASN A 116 4.89 -24.90 -6.37
C ASN A 116 4.92 -23.45 -6.88
N PHE A 117 4.54 -22.47 -6.05
CA PHE A 117 4.58 -21.07 -6.42
C PHE A 117 6.02 -20.58 -6.69
N PRO A 118 6.30 -19.95 -7.85
CA PRO A 118 7.66 -19.50 -8.17
C PRO A 118 8.14 -18.36 -7.25
N ARG A 119 9.18 -18.64 -6.45
CA ARG A 119 9.74 -17.69 -5.46
C ARG A 119 10.22 -16.36 -6.07
N SER A 120 10.67 -16.37 -7.33
CA SER A 120 11.11 -15.17 -8.04
C SER A 120 10.00 -14.12 -8.18
N ILE A 121 8.73 -14.56 -8.20
CA ILE A 121 7.59 -13.66 -8.36
C ILE A 121 7.40 -12.80 -7.10
N PHE A 122 7.68 -13.33 -5.91
CA PHE A 122 7.63 -12.53 -4.68
C PHE A 122 8.61 -11.36 -4.71
N VAL A 123 9.83 -11.59 -5.21
CA VAL A 123 10.85 -10.54 -5.32
C VAL A 123 10.45 -9.49 -6.36
N LEU A 124 9.95 -9.92 -7.52
CA LEU A 124 9.47 -9.01 -8.56
C LEU A 124 8.26 -8.21 -8.08
N PHE A 125 7.31 -8.88 -7.44
CA PHE A 125 6.14 -8.25 -6.85
C PHE A 125 6.54 -7.21 -5.81
N ALA A 126 7.47 -7.51 -4.91
CA ALA A 126 7.96 -6.56 -3.90
C ALA A 126 8.48 -5.27 -4.56
N GLY A 127 9.34 -5.39 -5.58
CA GLY A 127 9.92 -4.23 -6.27
C GLY A 127 8.90 -3.44 -7.10
N LEU A 128 8.03 -4.14 -7.83
CA LEU A 128 6.99 -3.52 -8.65
C LEU A 128 5.91 -2.86 -7.78
N ASN A 129 5.49 -3.51 -6.70
CA ASN A 129 4.49 -2.95 -5.79
C ASN A 129 5.05 -1.74 -5.05
N ALA A 130 6.29 -1.80 -4.53
CA ALA A 130 6.93 -0.65 -3.90
C ALA A 130 7.05 0.55 -4.86
N SER A 131 7.49 0.32 -6.10
CA SER A 131 7.62 1.39 -7.10
C SER A 131 6.26 1.98 -7.48
N LEU A 132 5.25 1.15 -7.74
CA LEU A 132 3.89 1.60 -8.06
C LEU A 132 3.25 2.36 -6.89
N LEU A 133 3.43 1.90 -5.65
CA LEU A 133 2.95 2.60 -4.46
C LEU A 133 3.61 3.97 -4.31
N VAL A 134 4.93 4.08 -4.51
CA VAL A 134 5.62 5.37 -4.45
C VAL A 134 5.11 6.31 -5.54
N VAL A 135 5.00 5.84 -6.79
CA VAL A 135 4.46 6.64 -7.90
C VAL A 135 3.02 7.08 -7.63
N TRP A 136 2.19 6.16 -7.15
CA TRP A 136 0.80 6.44 -6.79
C TRP A 136 0.70 7.46 -5.66
N ARG A 137 1.53 7.35 -4.62
CA ARG A 137 1.55 8.29 -3.49
C ARG A 137 2.04 9.69 -3.88
N LEU A 138 3.03 9.78 -4.77
CA LEU A 138 3.48 11.04 -5.33
C LEU A 138 2.42 11.69 -6.24
N GLY A 139 1.75 10.89 -7.07
CA GLY A 139 0.69 11.37 -7.97
C GLY A 139 -0.61 11.73 -7.26
N SER A 140 -1.00 10.96 -6.24
CA SER A 140 -2.24 11.19 -5.48
C SER A 140 -2.16 12.39 -4.54
N HIS A 141 -0.96 12.86 -4.19
CA HIS A 141 -0.79 14.10 -3.41
C HIS A 141 -1.51 15.29 -4.05
N SER A 142 -1.48 15.42 -5.38
CA SER A 142 -2.16 16.50 -6.09
C SER A 142 -3.70 16.34 -6.10
N LEU A 143 -4.18 15.10 -6.15
CA LEU A 143 -5.61 14.76 -6.23
C LEU A 143 -6.33 14.82 -4.87
N VAL A 144 -5.64 14.45 -3.79
CA VAL A 144 -6.21 14.41 -2.45
C VAL A 144 -6.32 15.80 -1.83
N GLY A 145 -5.55 16.77 -2.35
CA GLY A 145 -5.58 18.16 -1.93
C GLY A 145 -5.08 18.35 -0.49
N SER A 146 -4.55 19.55 -0.20
CA SER A 146 -4.19 19.90 1.18
C SER A 146 -5.40 19.66 2.09
N TYR A 147 -5.25 18.76 3.06
CA TYR A 147 -6.21 18.62 4.16
C TYR A 147 -6.49 20.04 4.69
N PRO A 148 -7.76 20.41 4.94
CA PRO A 148 -8.06 21.75 5.39
C PRO A 148 -7.23 22.05 6.64
N ARG A 149 -6.29 22.99 6.52
CA ARG A 149 -5.43 23.43 7.63
C ARG A 149 -6.35 24.02 8.69
N ARG A 150 -6.68 23.22 9.69
CA ARG A 150 -7.51 23.67 10.80
C ARG A 150 -6.62 24.55 11.69
N ARG A 151 -6.81 25.86 11.59
CA ARG A 151 -6.19 26.81 12.52
C ARG A 151 -6.89 26.64 13.88
N VAL A 152 -6.19 26.07 14.84
CA VAL A 152 -6.67 25.93 16.22
C VAL A 152 -6.06 27.08 17.00
N LEU A 153 -6.90 27.93 17.57
CA LEU A 153 -6.47 28.91 18.56
C LEU A 153 -6.58 28.24 19.93
N VAL A 154 -5.43 27.91 20.54
CA VAL A 154 -5.37 27.44 21.92
C VAL A 154 -5.42 28.68 22.81
N VAL A 155 -6.51 28.86 23.55
CA VAL A 155 -6.66 29.97 24.52
C VAL A 155 -6.48 29.42 25.92
N GLY A 156 -5.33 29.71 26.52
CA GLY A 156 -4.95 29.28 27.86
C GLY A 156 -3.44 29.43 28.06
N THR A 157 -3.01 29.88 29.24
CA THR A 157 -1.59 29.99 29.64
C THR A 157 -1.18 28.91 30.64
N ASN A 158 -2.08 27.96 30.91
CA ASN A 158 -1.91 26.86 31.83
C ASN A 158 -1.04 25.74 31.23
N ALA A 159 -0.41 24.93 32.09
CA ALA A 159 0.49 23.84 31.65
C ALA A 159 -0.16 22.87 30.65
N ALA A 160 -1.47 22.62 30.79
CA ALA A 160 -2.23 21.81 29.85
C ALA A 160 -2.36 22.44 28.44
N ALA A 161 -2.24 23.76 28.31
CA ALA A 161 -2.22 24.44 27.01
C ALA A 161 -0.84 24.33 26.33
N ALA A 162 0.24 24.20 27.10
CA ALA A 162 1.59 24.02 26.57
C ALA A 162 1.82 22.64 25.97
N GLU A 163 1.13 21.60 26.45
CA GLU A 163 1.22 20.24 25.89
C GLU A 163 0.49 20.05 24.54
N VAL A 164 -0.34 21.03 24.15
CA VAL A 164 -1.22 20.95 22.96
C VAL A 164 -0.61 21.64 21.74
N VAL A 165 0.44 22.46 21.93
CA VAL A 165 1.18 23.19 20.89
C VAL A 165 2.41 22.41 20.46
#